data_AF-A0A1B6GGV1-F1
#
_entry.id   AF-A0A1B6GGV1-F1
#
_cell.length_a   1.000
_cell.length_b   1.000
_cell.length_c   1.000
_cell.angle_alpha   90.00
_cell.angle_beta   90.00
_cell.angle_gamma   90.00
#
_symmetry.space_group_name_H-M   'P 1'
#
loop_
_entity.id
_entity.type
_entity.pdbx_description
1 polymer ?
#
loop_
_entity_poly.entity_id
_entity_poly.type
_entity_poly.pdbx_seq_one_letter_code
_entity_poly.pdbx_strand_id
1 'polypeptide(L)'
;EGLVKPVYIVCQRDPNQGQLFLQRTLGLVRETLYASVPWYFYDKMAVQVLISIVELINKTKSSYNHYVPMAVFLNSMKVAVSLTEVVLHSQLKKLDVSIWPKIMRHVMNTNLSKLTGLEELNLGSGSAGWDTT
;
A
#
# COMPACT_ATOMS: atom_id res chain seq x y z
N GLU A 1 -12.51 5.83 -12.12
CA GLU A 1 -13.05 6.37 -10.86
C GLU A 1 -13.21 5.29 -9.77
N GLY A 2 -12.14 4.54 -9.43
CA GLY A 2 -12.23 3.37 -8.52
C GLY A 2 -12.48 3.72 -7.05
N LEU A 3 -11.97 2.90 -6.12
CA LEU A 3 -12.17 2.99 -4.65
C LEU A 3 -12.03 4.40 -4.03
N VAL A 4 -11.30 5.31 -4.69
CA VAL A 4 -11.12 6.71 -4.30
C VAL A 4 -12.45 7.46 -4.10
N LYS A 5 -13.39 7.36 -5.04
CA LYS A 5 -14.65 8.12 -5.01
C LYS A 5 -15.56 7.71 -3.84
N PRO A 6 -15.87 6.42 -3.63
CA PRO A 6 -16.66 6.00 -2.47
C PRO A 6 -15.97 6.30 -1.14
N VAL A 7 -14.65 6.06 -1.01
CA VAL A 7 -13.91 6.39 0.22
C VAL A 7 -13.97 7.89 0.51
N TYR A 8 -13.79 8.73 -0.50
CA TYR A 8 -13.87 10.18 -0.35
C TYR A 8 -15.24 10.65 0.14
N ILE A 9 -16.33 10.12 -0.43
CA ILE A 9 -17.71 10.44 -0.03
C ILE A 9 -17.95 10.08 1.44
N VAL A 10 -17.49 8.91 1.89
CA VAL A 10 -17.64 8.50 3.29
C VAL A 10 -16.76 9.38 4.20
N CYS A 11 -15.51 9.64 3.83
CA CYS A 11 -14.61 10.52 4.59
C CYS A 11 -15.15 11.94 4.77
N GLN A 12 -15.91 12.48 3.81
CA GLN A 12 -16.54 13.80 3.96
C GLN A 12 -17.61 13.84 5.05
N ARG A 13 -18.33 12.73 5.26
CA ARG A 13 -19.38 12.63 6.27
C ARG A 13 -18.81 12.29 7.65
N ASP A 14 -17.92 11.30 7.68
CA ASP A 14 -17.23 10.85 8.89
C ASP A 14 -15.85 10.27 8.50
N PRO A 15 -14.75 10.97 8.85
CA PRO A 15 -13.39 10.50 8.56
C PRO A 15 -13.07 9.12 9.14
N ASN A 16 -13.60 8.78 10.32
CA ASN A 16 -13.34 7.51 10.98
C ASN A 16 -14.05 6.37 10.23
N GLN A 17 -15.31 6.58 9.82
CA GLN A 17 -16.05 5.62 9.01
C GLN A 17 -15.40 5.42 7.64
N GLY A 18 -14.87 6.48 7.02
CA GLY A 18 -14.15 6.40 5.75
C GLY A 18 -12.89 5.53 5.86
N GLN A 19 -12.15 5.66 6.97
CA GLN A 19 -10.99 4.82 7.24
C GLN A 19 -11.37 3.35 7.49
N LEU A 20 -12.42 3.10 8.29
CA LEU A 20 -12.91 1.74 8.54
C LEU A 20 -13.41 1.07 7.25
N PHE A 21 -14.12 1.82 6.40
CA PHE A 21 -14.56 1.34 5.10
C PHE A 21 -13.37 0.94 4.23
N LEU A 22 -12.36 1.83 4.11
CA LEU A 22 -11.14 1.52 3.35
C LEU A 22 -10.45 0.27 3.89
N GLN A 23 -10.24 0.16 5.20
CA GLN A 23 -9.58 -1.00 5.81
C GLN A 23 -10.33 -2.31 5.55
N ARG A 24 -11.67 -2.31 5.65
CA ARG A 24 -12.50 -3.47 5.31
C ARG A 24 -12.35 -3.86 3.85
N THR A 25 -12.39 -2.89 2.94
CA THR A 25 -12.23 -3.17 1.52
C THR A 25 -10.83 -3.73 1.20
N LEU A 26 -9.78 -3.16 1.80
CA LEU A 26 -8.41 -3.67 1.63
C LEU A 26 -8.28 -5.11 2.16
N GLY A 27 -8.92 -5.41 3.29
CA GLY A 27 -9.01 -6.77 3.83
C GLY A 27 -9.68 -7.73 2.84
N LEU A 28 -10.85 -7.38 2.31
CA LEU A 28 -11.56 -8.22 1.34
C LEU A 28 -10.72 -8.49 0.08
N VAL A 29 -10.04 -7.46 -0.44
CA VAL A 29 -9.17 -7.62 -1.62
C VAL A 29 -7.99 -8.54 -1.29
N ARG A 30 -7.36 -8.38 -0.12
CA ARG A 30 -6.28 -9.26 0.35
C ARG A 30 -6.74 -10.72 0.40
N GLU A 31 -7.82 -11.00 1.13
CA GLU A 31 -8.31 -12.38 1.29
C GLU A 31 -8.70 -12.99 -0.06
N THR A 32 -9.34 -12.22 -0.93
CA THR A 32 -9.72 -12.70 -2.28
C THR A 32 -8.49 -13.05 -3.12
N LEU A 33 -7.45 -12.22 -3.09
CA LEU A 33 -6.21 -12.48 -3.82
C LEU A 33 -5.51 -13.74 -3.32
N TYR A 34 -5.31 -13.87 -2.01
CA TYR A 34 -4.61 -15.02 -1.44
C TYR A 34 -5.45 -16.31 -1.49
N ALA A 35 -6.78 -16.23 -1.54
CA ALA A 35 -7.63 -17.40 -1.78
C ALA A 35 -7.64 -17.86 -3.25
N SER A 36 -7.42 -16.94 -4.19
CA SER A 36 -7.53 -17.22 -5.63
C SER A 36 -6.20 -17.54 -6.30
N VAL A 37 -5.07 -17.17 -5.70
CA VAL A 37 -3.73 -17.36 -6.25
C VAL A 37 -3.09 -18.60 -5.63
N PRO A 38 -2.49 -19.53 -6.42
CA PRO A 38 -1.75 -20.64 -5.85
C PRO A 38 -0.54 -20.18 -5.04
N TRP A 39 -0.21 -20.89 -3.96
CA TRP A 39 0.77 -20.43 -2.97
C TRP A 39 2.17 -20.11 -3.53
N TYR A 40 2.61 -20.85 -4.54
CA TYR A 40 3.91 -20.65 -5.19
C TYR A 40 3.95 -19.42 -6.12
N PHE A 41 2.83 -18.70 -6.28
CA PHE A 41 2.74 -17.44 -7.01
C PHE A 41 2.61 -16.22 -6.10
N TYR A 42 2.55 -16.37 -4.77
CA TYR A 42 2.31 -15.23 -3.88
C TYR A 42 3.33 -14.11 -4.01
N ASP A 43 4.62 -14.44 -4.00
CA ASP A 43 5.68 -13.42 -4.15
C ASP A 43 5.60 -12.73 -5.52
N LYS A 44 5.38 -13.51 -6.60
CA LYS A 44 5.26 -12.96 -7.97
C LYS A 44 4.07 -12.02 -8.11
N MET A 45 2.93 -12.42 -7.55
CA MET A 45 1.73 -11.57 -7.49
C MET A 45 2.03 -10.31 -6.69
N ALA A 46 2.60 -10.44 -5.49
CA ALA A 46 2.89 -9.31 -4.63
C ALA A 46 3.79 -8.28 -5.32
N VAL A 47 4.87 -8.73 -5.97
CA VAL A 47 5.77 -7.87 -6.76
C VAL A 47 5.00 -7.12 -7.84
N GLN A 48 4.16 -7.81 -8.63
CA GLN A 48 3.40 -7.16 -9.70
C GLN A 48 2.41 -6.13 -9.16
N VAL A 49 1.70 -6.44 -8.09
CA VAL A 49 0.76 -5.53 -7.43
C VAL A 49 1.49 -4.29 -6.89
N LEU A 50 2.65 -4.47 -6.27
CA LEU A 50 3.47 -3.37 -5.76
C LEU A 50 3.98 -2.45 -6.86
N ILE A 51 4.41 -3.00 -8.00
CA ILE A 51 4.80 -2.22 -9.18
C ILE A 51 3.60 -1.38 -9.65
N SER A 52 2.42 -1.98 -9.79
CA SER A 52 1.21 -1.26 -10.19
C SER A 52 0.79 -0.18 -9.19
N ILE A 53 1.05 -0.37 -7.88
CA ILE A 53 0.80 0.66 -6.86
C ILE A 53 1.79 1.83 -7.01
N VAL A 54 3.07 1.57 -7.30
CA VAL A 54 4.05 2.63 -7.56
C VAL A 54 3.62 3.45 -8.78
N GLU A 55 3.21 2.79 -9.86
CA GLU A 55 2.66 3.44 -11.06
C GLU A 55 1.41 4.26 -10.73
N LEU A 56 0.50 3.72 -9.93
CA LEU A 56 -0.70 4.43 -9.48
C LEU A 56 -0.35 5.68 -8.68
N ILE A 57 0.56 5.59 -7.71
CA ILE A 57 1.02 6.72 -6.90
C ILE A 57 1.61 7.81 -7.80
N ASN A 58 2.46 7.43 -8.76
CA ASN A 58 3.06 8.37 -9.69
C ASN A 58 2.00 9.03 -10.59
N LYS A 59 1.03 8.24 -11.08
CA LYS A 59 -0.12 8.77 -11.83
C LYS A 59 -0.96 9.74 -11.00
N THR A 60 -1.23 9.40 -9.73
CA THR A 60 -1.97 10.27 -8.81
C THR A 60 -1.21 11.58 -8.55
N LYS A 61 0.11 11.52 -8.34
CA LYS A 61 0.96 12.73 -8.20
C LYS A 61 0.89 13.60 -9.45
N SER A 62 1.07 13.01 -10.64
CA SER A 62 1.05 13.74 -11.91
C SER A 62 -0.33 14.30 -12.27
N SER A 63 -1.40 13.69 -11.74
CA SER A 63 -2.77 14.20 -11.91
C SER A 63 -3.13 15.36 -10.98
N TYR A 64 -2.19 15.80 -10.12
CA TYR A 64 -2.42 16.96 -9.27
C TYR A 64 -2.70 18.19 -10.11
N ASN A 65 -3.80 18.86 -9.78
CA ASN A 65 -4.22 20.08 -10.44
C ASN A 65 -4.57 21.10 -9.34
N HIS A 66 -4.04 22.31 -9.43
CA HIS A 66 -4.30 23.40 -8.49
C HIS A 66 -5.79 23.79 -8.42
N TYR A 67 -6.57 23.47 -9.46
CA TYR A 67 -8.03 23.68 -9.47
C TYR A 67 -8.81 22.64 -8.65
N VAL A 68 -8.18 21.55 -8.22
CA VAL A 68 -8.82 20.51 -7.40
C VAL A 68 -8.54 20.78 -5.92
N PRO A 69 -9.55 20.66 -5.03
CA PRO A 69 -9.33 20.82 -3.59
C PRO A 69 -8.24 19.89 -3.08
N MET A 70 -7.28 20.44 -2.31
CA MET A 70 -6.14 19.68 -1.77
C MET A 70 -6.60 18.43 -0.98
N ALA A 71 -7.73 18.51 -0.28
CA ALA A 71 -8.32 17.38 0.44
C ALA A 71 -8.69 16.18 -0.46
N VAL A 72 -9.13 16.43 -1.71
CA VAL A 72 -9.44 15.37 -2.68
C VAL A 72 -8.15 14.68 -3.12
N PHE A 73 -7.11 15.46 -3.41
CA PHE A 73 -5.81 14.95 -3.80
C PHE A 73 -5.18 14.11 -2.69
N LEU A 74 -5.15 14.63 -1.46
CA LEU A 74 -4.60 13.92 -0.31
C LEU A 74 -5.36 12.61 -0.02
N ASN A 75 -6.69 12.60 -0.14
CA ASN A 75 -7.47 11.37 -0.01
C ASN A 75 -7.18 10.37 -1.13
N SER A 76 -7.03 10.84 -2.37
CA SER A 76 -6.65 9.99 -3.50
C SER A 76 -5.27 9.35 -3.28
N MET A 77 -4.31 10.14 -2.80
CA MET A 77 -2.98 9.66 -2.44
C MET A 77 -3.06 8.64 -1.29
N LYS A 78 -3.83 8.94 -0.24
CA LYS A 78 -4.03 8.03 0.91
C LYS A 78 -4.57 6.68 0.46
N VAL A 79 -5.59 6.67 -0.40
CA VAL A 79 -6.16 5.44 -0.96
C VAL A 79 -5.11 4.69 -1.79
N ALA A 80 -4.41 5.37 -2.70
CA ALA A 80 -3.39 4.74 -3.54
C ALA A 80 -2.27 4.09 -2.72
N VAL A 81 -1.77 4.77 -1.68
CA VAL A 81 -0.73 4.23 -0.82
C VAL A 81 -1.26 3.09 0.05
N SER A 82 -2.49 3.18 0.57
CA SER A 82 -3.08 2.15 1.44
C SER A 82 -3.29 0.81 0.71
N LEU A 83 -3.38 0.81 -0.63
CA LEU A 83 -3.39 -0.42 -1.42
C LEU A 83 -2.12 -1.28 -1.21
N THR A 84 -1.02 -0.68 -0.75
CA THR A 84 0.20 -1.44 -0.37
C THR A 84 -0.13 -2.51 0.68
N GLU A 85 -1.08 -2.25 1.58
CA GLU A 85 -1.46 -3.21 2.62
C GLU A 85 -2.06 -4.51 2.08
N VAL A 86 -2.58 -4.49 0.84
CA VAL A 86 -3.24 -5.67 0.23
C VAL A 86 -2.26 -6.84 0.10
N VAL A 87 -0.99 -6.57 -0.22
CA VAL A 87 0.00 -7.62 -0.42
C VAL A 87 0.74 -8.00 0.86
N LEU A 88 0.66 -7.17 1.91
CA LEU A 88 1.33 -7.41 3.18
C LEU A 88 0.55 -8.48 3.96
N HIS A 89 1.01 -9.72 3.83
CA HIS A 89 0.36 -10.91 4.36
C HIS A 89 1.40 -11.89 4.91
N SER A 90 0.95 -12.79 5.81
CA SER A 90 1.82 -13.77 6.47
C SER A 90 2.43 -14.79 5.51
N GLN A 91 1.84 -14.97 4.32
CA GLN A 91 2.32 -15.93 3.31
C GLN A 91 3.37 -15.35 2.35
N LEU A 92 3.69 -14.06 2.47
CA LEU A 92 4.72 -13.44 1.66
C LEU A 92 6.11 -13.89 2.15
N LYS A 93 6.95 -14.40 1.25
CA LYS A 93 8.29 -14.90 1.58
C LYS A 93 9.38 -13.90 1.27
N LYS A 94 9.24 -13.16 0.18
CA LYS A 94 10.28 -12.24 -0.30
C LYS A 94 9.73 -10.84 -0.48
N LEU A 95 10.47 -9.86 0.00
CA LEU A 95 10.12 -8.45 -0.15
C LEU A 95 11.36 -7.60 -0.44
N ASP A 96 11.34 -6.92 -1.58
CA ASP A 96 12.34 -5.91 -1.94
C ASP A 96 11.70 -4.52 -1.94
N VAL A 97 12.15 -3.67 -1.01
CA VAL A 97 11.69 -2.29 -0.88
C VAL A 97 12.72 -1.26 -1.30
N SER A 98 13.86 -1.67 -1.88
CA SER A 98 14.97 -0.79 -2.26
C SER A 98 14.55 0.36 -3.17
N ILE A 99 13.61 0.11 -4.09
CA ILE A 99 13.11 1.10 -5.07
C ILE A 99 11.80 1.78 -4.64
N TRP A 100 11.29 1.49 -3.44
CA TRP A 100 9.97 1.99 -3.06
C TRP A 100 9.97 3.47 -2.66
N PRO A 101 8.92 4.23 -3.02
CA PRO A 101 8.68 5.55 -2.49
C PRO A 101 8.60 5.55 -0.95
N LYS A 102 9.16 6.58 -0.30
CA LYS A 102 9.17 6.73 1.17
C LYS A 102 7.79 6.50 1.82
N ILE A 103 6.73 6.96 1.16
CA ILE A 103 5.35 6.84 1.68
C ILE A 103 4.84 5.39 1.71
N MET A 104 5.25 4.53 0.77
CA MET A 104 4.93 3.09 0.80
C MET A 104 5.76 2.37 1.86
N ARG A 105 7.04 2.75 2.02
CA ARG A 105 7.90 2.20 3.08
C ARG A 105 7.32 2.45 4.47
N HIS A 106 6.71 3.62 4.69
CA HIS A 106 6.02 3.91 5.95
C HIS A 106 4.87 2.92 6.21
N VAL A 107 4.04 2.63 5.20
CA VAL A 107 2.94 1.64 5.32
C VAL A 107 3.48 0.23 5.57
N MET A 108 4.58 -0.15 4.92
CA MET A 108 5.25 -1.43 5.23
C MET A 108 5.71 -1.47 6.69
N ASN A 109 6.38 -0.44 7.18
CA ASN A 109 6.92 -0.40 8.54
C ASN A 109 5.83 -0.57 9.60
N THR A 110 4.65 0.04 9.39
CA THR A 110 3.52 -0.11 10.33
C THR A 110 2.83 -1.48 10.25
N ASN A 111 3.10 -2.26 9.21
CA ASN A 111 2.49 -3.58 8.97
C ASN A 111 3.51 -4.72 9.00
N LEU A 112 4.78 -4.47 9.36
CA LEU A 112 5.86 -5.46 9.43
C LEU A 112 5.49 -6.65 10.32
N SER A 113 4.76 -6.41 11.41
CA SER A 113 4.28 -7.46 12.32
C SER A 113 3.36 -8.49 11.66
N LYS A 114 2.76 -8.18 10.51
CA LYS A 114 1.89 -9.08 9.74
C LYS A 114 2.68 -10.02 8.80
N LEU A 115 3.96 -9.72 8.55
CA LEU A 115 4.82 -10.46 7.61
C LEU A 115 5.55 -11.62 8.32
N THR A 116 4.81 -12.46 9.04
CA THR A 116 5.40 -13.51 9.90
C THR A 116 6.07 -14.64 9.12
N GLY A 117 5.73 -14.83 7.84
CA GLY A 117 6.35 -15.83 6.97
C GLY A 117 7.48 -15.30 6.10
N LEU A 118 7.90 -14.04 6.28
CA LEU A 118 8.95 -13.40 5.49
C LEU A 118 10.30 -14.06 5.74
N GLU A 119 10.96 -14.47 4.66
CA GLU A 119 12.27 -15.13 4.66
C GLU A 119 13.37 -14.19 4.17
N GLU A 120 13.06 -13.31 3.21
CA GLU A 120 14.01 -12.35 2.63
C GLU A 120 13.41 -10.94 2.63
N LEU A 121 14.12 -9.99 3.23
CA LEU A 121 13.77 -8.56 3.24
C LEU A 121 14.96 -7.72 2.75
N ASN A 122 14.83 -7.15 1.56
CA ASN A 122 15.81 -6.18 1.04
C ASN A 122 15.32 -4.75 1.30
N LEU A 123 15.97 -4.06 2.25
CA LEU A 123 15.67 -2.66 2.59
C LEU A 123 16.30 -1.64 1.62
N GLY A 124 17.17 -2.09 0.71
CA GLY A 124 18.05 -1.25 -0.11
C GLY A 124 19.35 -0.88 0.61
N SER A 125 20.25 -0.21 -0.10
CA SER A 125 21.52 0.26 0.47
C SER A 125 21.26 1.30 1.56
N GLY A 126 21.45 0.90 2.81
CA GLY A 126 21.52 1.79 3.95
C GLY A 126 22.71 2.74 3.77
N SER A 127 22.44 3.96 3.30
CA SER A 127 23.37 5.09 3.42
C SER A 127 23.17 5.87 4.73
N ALA A 128 22.45 5.29 5.68
CA ALA A 128 22.45 5.72 7.06
C ALA A 128 22.93 4.53 7.89
N GLY A 129 24.20 4.57 8.30
CA GLY A 129 24.75 3.64 9.27
C GLY A 129 23.87 3.64 10.51
N TRP A 130 23.69 2.46 11.10
CA TRP A 130 23.27 2.41 12.49
C TRP A 130 24.47 2.87 13.30
N ASP A 131 24.55 4.16 13.59
CA ASP A 131 25.39 4.64 14.70
C ASP A 131 24.77 4.07 15.97
N THR A 132 25.27 2.91 16.37
CA THR A 132 25.07 2.32 17.69
C THR A 132 26.26 2.68 18.59
N THR A 133 26.70 3.94 18.55
CA THR A 133 27.61 4.52 19.56
C THR A 133 26.82 5.16 20.68
#